data_AF-A0A920CID2-F1
#
_entry.id   AF-A0A920CID2-F1
#
_cell.length_a   1.000
_cell.length_b   1.000
_cell.length_c   1.000
_cell.angle_alpha   90.00
_cell.angle_beta   90.00
_cell.angle_gamma   90.00
#
_symmetry.space_group_name_H-M   'P 1'
#
loop_
_entity.id
_entity.type
_entity.pdbx_description
1 polymer ?
#
loop_
_entity_poly.entity_id
_entity_poly.type
_entity_poly.pdbx_seq_one_letter_code
_entity_poly.pdbx_strand_id
1 'polypeptide(L)' 'MFCNRQRNKLKMLLWDHNGFWLLYRRIERGTFQWPTGHEGTVTVSSRELHWLLDGLALEQRKAHPMVRAKTVI' A
#
# COMPACT_ATOMS: atom_id res chain seq x y z
N MET A 1 2.31 -7.63 3.87
CA MET A 1 2.17 -7.82 2.40
C MET A 1 3.53 -8.09 1.81
N PHE A 2 3.62 -8.83 0.70
CA PHE A 2 4.88 -9.20 0.05
C PHE A 2 4.82 -8.87 -1.43
N CYS A 3 5.89 -8.29 -1.95
CA CYS A 3 6.03 -7.96 -3.37
C CYS A 3 7.20 -8.74 -3.97
N ASN A 4 7.04 -9.24 -5.18
CA ASN A 4 8.12 -9.99 -5.84
C ASN A 4 9.24 -9.05 -6.33
N ARG A 5 10.38 -9.62 -6.72
CA ARG A 5 11.54 -8.86 -7.22
C ARG A 5 11.22 -7.97 -8.43
N GLN A 6 10.35 -8.43 -9.33
CA GLN A 6 9.93 -7.65 -10.51
C GLN A 6 8.85 -6.61 -10.19
N ARG A 7 8.34 -6.56 -8.96
CA ARG A 7 7.29 -5.65 -8.50
C ARG A 7 5.99 -5.69 -9.32
N ASN A 8 5.68 -6.83 -9.94
CA ASN A 8 4.45 -7.01 -10.73
C ASN A 8 3.49 -8.01 -10.08
N LYS A 9 3.85 -8.57 -8.93
CA LYS A 9 3.04 -9.53 -8.17
C LYS A 9 3.02 -9.13 -6.70
N LEU A 10 1.82 -9.01 -6.15
CA LEU A 10 1.55 -8.70 -4.75
C LEU A 10 0.86 -9.89 -4.08
N LYS A 11 1.36 -10.28 -2.90
CA LYS A 11 0.75 -11.25 -1.99
C LYS A 11 0.34 -10.56 -0.70
N MET A 12 -0.90 -10.75 -0.27
CA MET A 12 -1.39 -10.26 1.01
C MET A 12 -1.92 -11.45 1.81
N LEU A 13 -1.49 -11.55 3.07
CA LEU A 13 -2.02 -12.52 4.01
C LEU A 13 -3.01 -11.79 4.90
N LEU A 14 -4.25 -12.28 4.94
CA LEU A 14 -5.31 -11.79 5.82
C LEU A 14 -5.66 -12.92 6.77
N TRP A 15 -5.48 -12.72 8.07
CA TRP A 15 -5.91 -13.69 9.08
C TRP A 15 -7.43 -13.60 9.27
N ASP A 16 -8.09 -14.76 9.28
CA ASP A 16 -9.51 -14.88 9.58
C ASP A 16 -9.77 -16.19 10.33
N HIS A 17 -10.53 -16.10 11.43
CA HIS A 17 -10.82 -17.17 12.40
C HIS A 17 -9.64 -18.05 12.82
N ASN A 18 -9.28 -19.04 12.02
CA ASN A 18 -8.25 -20.05 12.29
C ASN A 18 -7.21 -20.21 11.16
N GLY A 19 -7.20 -19.30 10.18
CA GLY A 19 -6.32 -19.43 9.02
C GLY A 19 -6.00 -18.11 8.33
N PHE A 20 -5.14 -18.19 7.31
CA PHE A 20 -4.81 -17.06 6.45
C PHE A 20 -5.47 -17.21 5.08
N TRP A 21 -6.16 -16.16 4.66
CA TRP A 21 -6.45 -15.91 3.26
C TRP A 21 -5.21 -15.36 2.57
N LEU A 22 -4.82 -15.98 1.46
CA LEU A 22 -3.78 -15.46 0.58
C LEU A 22 -4.45 -14.76 -0.61
N LEU A 23 -4.43 -13.43 -0.60
CA LEU A 23 -4.79 -12.64 -1.77
C LEU A 23 -3.57 -12.50 -2.67
N TYR A 24 -3.73 -12.86 -3.93
CA TYR A 24 -2.68 -12.77 -4.94
C TYR A 24 -3.13 -11.88 -6.09
N ARG A 25 -2.38 -10.82 -6.37
CA ARG A 25 -2.64 -9.90 -7.49
C ARG A 25 -1.41 -9.83 -8.38
N ARG A 26 -1.61 -10.11 -9.67
CA ARG A 26 -0.63 -9.87 -10.73
C ARG A 26 -1.15 -8.76 -11.62
N ILE A 27 -0.28 -7.82 -11.98
CA ILE A 27 -0.56 -6.82 -13.00
C ILE A 27 0.07 -7.25 -14.32
N GLU A 28 -0.65 -7.03 -15.42
CA GLU A 28 -0.19 -7.42 -16.76
C GLU A 28 0.76 -6.37 -17.37
N ARG A 29 0.71 -5.11 -16.89
CA ARG A 29 1.57 -4.02 -17.33
C ARG A 29 2.00 -3.16 -16.14
N GLY A 30 3.23 -2.66 -16.19
CA GLY A 30 3.80 -1.79 -15.17
C GLY A 30 4.30 -2.54 -13.92
N THR A 31 4.60 -1.76 -12.89
CA THR A 31 5.10 -2.25 -11.60
C THR A 31 4.43 -1.49 -10.45
N PHE A 32 4.30 -2.14 -9.30
CA PHE A 32 3.91 -1.50 -8.05
C PHE A 32 5.04 -0.57 -7.57
N GLN A 33 4.67 0.63 -7.12
CA GLN A 33 5.58 1.57 -6.45
C GLN A 33 5.86 1.11 -5.01
N TRP A 34 6.50 -0.05 -4.90
CA TRP A 34 6.81 -0.69 -3.63
C TRP A 34 7.83 0.14 -2.85
N PRO A 35 7.61 0.41 -1.55
CA PRO A 35 8.54 1.19 -0.74
C PRO A 35 9.92 0.53 -0.71
N THR A 36 10.95 1.29 -1.06
CA THR A 36 12.36 0.86 -1.01
C THR A 36 13.08 1.61 0.11
N GLY A 37 14.01 0.94 0.79
CA GLY A 37 14.84 1.57 1.84
C GLY A 37 14.29 1.45 3.26
N HIS A 38 13.18 0.72 3.46
CA HIS A 38 12.77 0.27 4.78
C HIS A 38 13.30 -1.14 5.03
N GLU A 39 14.16 -1.29 6.02
CA GLU A 39 14.46 -2.61 6.58
C GLU A 39 13.30 -3.01 7.50
N GLY A 40 12.46 -3.95 7.04
CA GLY A 40 11.39 -4.53 7.85
C GLY A 40 9.96 -4.30 7.33
N THR A 41 8.99 -4.32 8.25
CA THR A 41 7.56 -4.25 7.95
C THR A 41 7.06 -2.81 8.03
N VAL A 42 6.31 -2.38 7.02
CA VAL A 42 5.66 -1.06 6.99
C VAL A 42 4.18 -1.24 7.27
N THR A 43 3.64 -0.44 8.19
CA THR A 43 2.19 -0.35 8.41
C THR A 43 1.61 0.62 7.38
N VAL A 44 0.53 0.21 6.72
CA VAL A 44 -0.16 1.04 5.72
C VAL A 44 -1.65 1.13 6.06
N SER A 45 -2.22 2.30 5.81
CA SER A 45 -3.65 2.54 5.85
C SER A 45 -4.36 1.93 4.63
N SER A 46 -5.68 1.77 4.72
CA SER A 46 -6.50 1.31 3.59
C SER A 46 -6.41 2.24 2.37
N ARG A 47 -6.12 3.53 2.59
CA ARG A 47 -5.93 4.52 1.54
C ARG A 47 -4.60 4.33 0.81
N GLU A 48 -3.51 4.15 1.57
CA GLU A 48 -2.19 3.89 1.00
C GLU A 48 -2.15 2.55 0.26
N LEU A 49 -2.90 1.54 0.76
CA LEU A 49 -3.09 0.29 0.04
C LEU A 49 -3.74 0.53 -1.32
N HIS A 50 -4.85 1.30 -1.37
CA HIS A 50 -5.49 1.63 -2.65
C HIS A 50 -4.55 2.36 -3.60
N TRP A 51 -3.81 3.35 -3.11
CA TRP A 51 -2.78 4.02 -3.92
C TRP A 51 -1.79 3.04 -4.52
N LEU A 52 -1.26 2.13 -3.72
CA LEU A 52 -0.35 1.10 -4.23
C LEU A 52 -1.00 0.24 -5.32
N LEU A 53 -2.27 -0.16 -5.11
CA LEU A 53 -3.04 -0.95 -6.07
C LEU A 53 -3.35 -0.20 -7.38
N ASP A 54 -3.40 1.13 -7.32
CA ASP A 54 -3.56 2.04 -8.46
C ASP A 54 -2.23 2.42 -9.13
N GLY A 55 -1.10 1.93 -8.59
CA GLY A 55 0.25 2.20 -9.12
C GLY A 55 0.91 3.47 -8.57
N LEU A 56 0.33 4.09 -7.55
CA LEU A 56 0.87 5.25 -6.85
C LEU A 56 1.81 4.82 -5.71
N ALA A 57 2.73 5.70 -5.33
CA ALA A 57 3.59 5.50 -4.16
C ALA A 57 2.79 5.58 -2.84
N LEU A 58 3.26 4.94 -1.78
CA LEU A 58 2.66 5.08 -0.45
C LEU A 58 2.79 6.52 0.07
N GLU A 59 3.94 7.14 -0.17
CA GLU A 59 4.19 8.55 0.17
C GLU A 59 3.80 9.46 -1.00
N GLN A 60 2.80 10.31 -0.77
CA GLN A 60 2.33 11.29 -1.76
C GLN A 60 2.88 12.68 -1.43
N ARG A 61 4.14 12.95 -1.77
CA ARG A 61 4.83 14.22 -1.43
C ARG A 61 4.14 15.49 -1.95
N LYS A 62 3.35 15.36 -3.02
CA LYS A 62 2.60 16.46 -3.64
C LYS A 62 1.18 16.59 -3.10
N ALA A 63 0.73 15.70 -2.23
CA ALA A 63 -0.63 15.76 -1.69
C ALA A 63 -0.78 16.94 -0.72
N HIS A 64 -1.98 17.52 -0.71
CA HIS A 64 -2.31 18.57 0.27
C HIS A 64 -2.21 18.01 1.69
N PRO A 65 -1.58 18.75 2.62
CA PRO A 65 -1.54 18.34 4.01
C PRO A 65 -2.94 18.39 4.62
N MET A 66 -3.20 17.50 5.57
CA MET A 66 -4.44 17.55 6.34
C MET A 66 -4.50 18.85 7.13
N VAL A 67 -5.47 19.71 6.83
CA VAL A 67 -5.73 20.92 7.61
C VAL A 67 -6.67 20.55 8.74
N ARG A 68 -6.23 20.70 9.99
CA ARG A 68 -7.14 20.71 11.14
C ARG A 68 -7.76 22.09 11.21
N ALA A 69 -9.05 22.20 10.87
CA ALA A 69 -9.78 23.45 11.03
C ALA A 69 -9.70 23.86 12.51
N LYS A 70 -9.15 25.04 12.78
CA LYS A 70 -9.40 25.76 14.02
C LYS A 70 -10.72 26.49 13.81
N THR A 71 -11.69 26.23 14.68
CA THR A 71 -13.06 26.76 14.68
C THR A 71 -13.18 28.09 13.92
N VAL A 72 -13.98 28.08 12.86
CA VAL A 72 -14.44 29.32 12.22
C VAL A 72 -15.58 29.84 13.09
N ILE A 73 -15.34 30.97 13.76
CA ILE A 73 -16.32 31.71 14.57
C ILE A 73 -17.38 32.29 13.65
#